data_AF-A0A9X8HFH4-F1
#
_entry.id   AF-A0A9X8HFH4-F1
#
_cell.length_a   1.000
_cell.length_b   1.000
_cell.length_c   1.000
_cell.angle_alpha   90.00
_cell.angle_beta   90.00
_cell.angle_gamma   90.00
#
_symmetry.space_group_name_H-M   'P 1'
#
loop_
_entity.id
_entity.type
_entity.pdbx_description
1 polymer ?
#
loop_
_entity_poly.entity_id
_entity_poly.type
_entity_poly.pdbx_seq_one_letter_code
_entity_poly.pdbx_strand_id
1 'polypeptide(L)'
;MLEYLKLEERPQALPVPIVKPVEWDCQTHSPGMELTNQGKSIQGCASVSKWQCAAATNPLTGTFRVRVDSTRGEFRIALSPPGIDVSCTTSTIKCYMYASNGVVFNRNNQVAIVSALKAGDVVTMQRGPSRVNFSLNDGNIIAVMFVDPPSGMLFPVVFMRGQSKFTILD
;
A
#
# COMPACT_ATOMS: atom_id res chain seq x y z
N MET A 1 58.21 28.16 -10.93
CA MET A 1 57.25 29.10 -11.53
C MET A 1 56.07 28.27 -12.03
N LEU A 2 54.94 28.41 -11.32
CA LEU A 2 53.55 27.98 -11.60
C LEU A 2 53.27 26.52 -12.03
N GLU A 3 52.84 25.73 -11.04
CA GLU A 3 51.94 24.60 -11.21
C GLU A 3 50.61 25.09 -11.79
N TYR A 4 50.18 24.51 -12.91
CA TYR A 4 48.84 24.74 -13.46
C TYR A 4 47.90 23.64 -12.98
N LEU A 5 46.86 24.09 -12.27
CA LEU A 5 45.74 23.33 -11.72
C LEU A 5 45.23 22.24 -12.68
N LYS A 6 45.33 20.98 -12.25
CA LYS A 6 44.45 19.91 -12.75
C LYS A 6 43.08 20.15 -12.15
N LEU A 7 42.12 20.54 -12.99
CA LEU A 7 40.71 20.54 -12.62
C LEU A 7 40.32 19.11 -12.23
N GLU A 8 39.99 18.92 -10.96
CA GLU A 8 39.38 17.68 -10.49
C GLU A 8 38.05 17.49 -11.22
N GLU A 9 37.92 16.36 -11.92
CA GLU A 9 36.66 15.89 -12.48
C GLU A 9 35.66 15.78 -11.33
N ARG A 10 34.61 16.62 -11.37
CA ARG A 10 33.50 16.51 -10.42
C ARG A 10 32.99 15.07 -10.45
N PRO A 11 32.79 14.41 -9.30
CA PRO A 11 32.14 13.11 -9.29
C PRO A 11 30.80 13.24 -10.03
N GLN A 12 30.60 12.42 -11.06
CA GLN A 12 29.30 12.30 -11.71
C GLN A 12 28.28 12.01 -10.60
N ALA A 13 27.34 12.93 -10.42
CA ALA A 13 26.23 12.72 -9.50
C ALA A 13 25.55 11.40 -9.90
N LEU A 14 25.61 10.40 -9.01
CA LEU A 14 24.83 9.19 -9.17
C LEU A 14 23.38 9.60 -9.50
N PRO A 15 22.72 8.98 -10.48
CA PRO A 15 21.34 9.31 -10.79
C PRO A 15 20.52 9.15 -9.52
N VAL A 16 19.96 10.27 -9.04
CA VAL A 16 19.03 10.26 -7.91
C VAL A 16 17.90 9.31 -8.31
N PRO A 17 17.61 8.25 -7.51
CA PRO A 17 16.52 7.35 -7.83
C PRO A 17 15.24 8.18 -8.00
N ILE A 18 14.65 8.14 -9.19
CA ILE A 18 13.34 8.76 -9.41
C ILE A 18 12.34 7.93 -8.61
N VAL A 19 12.03 8.38 -7.39
CA VAL A 19 10.94 7.83 -6.59
C VAL A 19 9.66 8.28 -7.28
N LYS A 20 9.11 7.41 -8.13
CA LYS A 20 7.79 7.68 -8.72
C LYS A 20 6.74 7.65 -7.59
N PRO A 21 5.81 8.63 -7.56
CA PRO A 21 4.71 8.59 -6.62
C PRO A 21 3.92 7.28 -6.82
N VAL A 22 3.44 6.72 -5.72
CA VAL A 22 2.61 5.53 -5.75
C VAL A 22 1.22 5.95 -6.20
N GLU A 23 0.72 5.35 -7.28
CA GLU A 23 -0.61 5.58 -7.83
C GLU A 23 -1.34 4.24 -7.97
N TRP A 24 -2.67 4.24 -7.91
CA TRP A 24 -3.44 3.04 -8.23
C TRP A 24 -3.24 2.70 -9.71
N ASP A 25 -3.03 1.42 -9.98
CA ASP A 25 -2.85 0.93 -11.33
C ASP A 25 -4.18 0.92 -12.08
N CYS A 26 -4.24 1.65 -13.20
CA CYS A 26 -5.41 1.72 -14.06
C CYS A 26 -5.70 0.43 -14.83
N GLN A 27 -4.78 -0.54 -14.83
CA GLN A 27 -4.95 -1.85 -15.47
C GLN A 27 -5.12 -2.98 -14.44
N THR A 28 -4.75 -2.75 -13.18
CA THR A 28 -4.76 -3.79 -12.13
C THR A 28 -5.81 -3.48 -11.06
N HIS A 29 -7.07 -3.43 -11.47
CA HIS A 29 -8.23 -3.37 -10.59
C HIS A 29 -9.39 -4.25 -11.07
N SER A 30 -10.27 -4.66 -10.16
CA SER A 30 -11.48 -5.40 -10.54
C SER A 30 -12.44 -4.52 -11.39
N PRO A 31 -13.24 -5.10 -12.30
CA PRO A 31 -14.14 -4.33 -13.18
C PRO A 31 -15.20 -3.46 -12.46
N GLY A 32 -15.58 -3.84 -11.23
CA GLY A 32 -16.54 -3.08 -10.42
C GLY A 32 -15.89 -2.00 -9.54
N MET A 33 -14.69 -1.54 -9.89
CA MET A 33 -13.95 -0.50 -9.20
C MET A 33 -13.61 0.62 -10.18
N GLU A 34 -13.57 1.85 -9.67
CA GLU A 34 -13.33 3.04 -10.49
C GLU A 34 -12.21 3.89 -9.89
N LEU A 35 -11.28 4.30 -10.75
CA LEU A 35 -10.21 5.22 -10.39
C LEU A 35 -10.68 6.66 -10.66
N THR A 36 -10.44 7.54 -9.71
CA THR A 36 -10.68 8.98 -9.82
C THR A 36 -9.44 9.74 -9.36
N ASN A 37 -9.46 11.07 -9.48
CA ASN A 37 -8.36 11.94 -9.04
C ASN A 37 -7.01 11.54 -9.66
N GLN A 38 -6.98 11.38 -10.99
CA GLN A 38 -5.78 11.01 -11.75
C GLN A 38 -5.13 9.69 -11.27
N GLY A 39 -5.93 8.74 -10.81
CA GLY A 39 -5.43 7.44 -10.33
C GLY A 39 -4.99 7.44 -8.87
N LYS A 40 -5.16 8.55 -8.12
CA LYS A 40 -4.88 8.58 -6.68
C LYS A 40 -6.01 8.06 -5.81
N SER A 41 -7.23 8.08 -6.33
CA SER A 41 -8.42 7.61 -5.62
C SER A 41 -9.01 6.37 -6.26
N ILE A 42 -9.44 5.41 -5.46
CA ILE A 42 -10.10 4.19 -5.89
C ILE A 42 -11.38 3.98 -5.09
N GLN A 43 -12.47 3.60 -5.77
CA GLN A 43 -13.75 3.32 -5.12
C GLN A 43 -14.37 2.02 -5.63
N GLY A 44 -15.06 1.29 -4.74
CA GLY A 44 -15.97 0.22 -5.14
C GLY A 44 -17.29 0.80 -5.65
N CYS A 45 -17.77 0.37 -6.81
CA CYS A 45 -18.98 0.94 -7.41
C CYS A 45 -20.26 0.25 -6.93
N ALA A 46 -20.18 -1.01 -6.49
CA ALA A 46 -21.32 -1.80 -6.06
C ALA A 46 -21.02 -2.63 -4.82
N SER A 47 -22.05 -2.88 -4.00
CA SER A 47 -21.95 -3.89 -2.95
C SER A 47 -22.04 -5.28 -3.56
N VAL A 48 -20.93 -6.01 -3.53
CA VAL A 48 -20.81 -7.36 -4.09
C VAL A 48 -20.58 -8.40 -2.99
N SER A 49 -20.88 -9.66 -3.28
CA SER A 49 -20.61 -10.77 -2.35
C SER A 49 -19.15 -11.21 -2.34
N LYS A 50 -18.41 -10.94 -3.42
CA LYS A 50 -17.00 -11.30 -3.61
C LYS A 50 -16.10 -10.11 -3.30
N TRP A 51 -14.87 -10.40 -2.86
CA TRP A 51 -13.85 -9.36 -2.73
C TRP A 51 -13.44 -8.83 -4.10
N GLN A 52 -13.28 -7.52 -4.18
CA GLN A 52 -12.69 -6.78 -5.28
C GLN A 52 -11.32 -6.28 -4.83
N CYS A 53 -10.39 -6.13 -5.76
CA CYS A 53 -9.01 -5.77 -5.47
C CYS A 53 -8.53 -4.68 -6.44
N ALA A 54 -7.74 -3.75 -5.94
CA ALA A 54 -6.87 -2.90 -6.74
C ALA A 54 -5.47 -2.86 -6.16
N ALA A 55 -4.47 -2.81 -7.02
CA ALA A 55 -3.07 -2.68 -6.66
C ALA A 55 -2.49 -1.36 -7.14
N ALA A 56 -1.46 -0.87 -6.46
CA ALA A 56 -0.67 0.24 -6.94
C ALA A 56 0.30 -0.20 -8.05
N THR A 57 0.65 0.74 -8.92
CA THR A 57 1.56 0.52 -10.06
C THR A 57 2.98 0.16 -9.63
N ASN A 58 3.46 0.80 -8.56
CA ASN A 58 4.82 0.71 -8.10
C ASN A 58 4.91 0.02 -6.74
N PRO A 59 6.03 -0.67 -6.47
CA PRO A 59 6.26 -1.25 -5.16
C PRO A 59 6.49 -0.16 -4.11
N LEU A 60 6.18 -0.48 -2.86
CA LEU A 60 6.46 0.37 -1.73
C LEU A 60 7.99 0.44 -1.49
N THR A 61 8.55 1.61 -1.76
CA THR A 61 9.99 1.92 -1.54
C THR A 61 10.24 2.73 -0.27
N GLY A 62 9.19 3.13 0.46
CA GLY A 62 9.30 3.90 1.69
C GLY A 62 8.01 3.88 2.50
N THR A 63 7.42 5.05 2.67
CA THR A 63 6.13 5.24 3.35
C THR A 63 5.02 5.37 2.32
N PHE A 64 3.89 4.74 2.59
CA PHE A 64 2.66 4.90 1.83
C PHE A 64 1.55 5.29 2.78
N ARG A 65 0.81 6.34 2.44
CA ARG A 65 -0.30 6.83 3.24
C ARG A 65 -1.56 6.76 2.41
N VAL A 66 -2.62 6.25 3.00
CA VAL A 66 -3.92 6.18 2.34
C VAL A 66 -5.00 6.65 3.30
N ARG A 67 -5.80 7.60 2.82
CA ARG A 67 -6.98 8.08 3.52
C ARG A 67 -8.18 7.22 3.17
N VAL A 68 -8.97 6.88 4.18
CA VAL A 68 -10.28 6.27 4.04
C VAL A 68 -11.29 7.39 3.81
N ASP A 69 -11.78 7.55 2.59
CA ASP A 69 -12.78 8.59 2.27
C ASP A 69 -14.20 8.13 2.64
N SER A 70 -14.49 6.83 2.54
CA SER A 70 -15.79 6.26 2.93
C SER A 70 -15.67 4.79 3.36
N THR A 71 -16.54 4.35 4.26
CA THR A 71 -16.51 3.01 4.88
C THR A 71 -17.77 2.19 4.60
N ARG A 72 -18.24 2.16 3.36
CA ARG A 72 -19.43 1.37 2.98
C ARG A 72 -19.03 -0.06 2.68
N GLY A 73 -19.27 -0.97 3.62
CA GLY A 73 -18.97 -2.41 3.50
C GLY A 73 -17.66 -2.83 4.18
N GLU A 74 -17.20 -4.04 3.90
CA GLU A 74 -15.95 -4.58 4.45
C GLU A 74 -14.78 -4.22 3.54
N PHE A 75 -13.63 -3.87 4.11
CA PHE A 75 -12.44 -3.56 3.32
C PHE A 75 -11.15 -3.91 4.06
N ARG A 76 -10.05 -4.01 3.32
CA ARG A 76 -8.70 -4.23 3.85
C ARG A 76 -7.71 -3.36 3.09
N ILE A 77 -6.86 -2.67 3.83
CA ILE A 77 -5.71 -1.95 3.29
C ILE A 77 -4.48 -2.83 3.53
N ALA A 78 -3.68 -3.07 2.51
CA ALA A 78 -2.70 -4.14 2.57
C ALA A 78 -1.43 -3.89 1.78
N LEU A 79 -0.42 -4.68 2.11
CA LEU A 79 0.77 -4.87 1.30
C LEU A 79 0.84 -6.31 0.84
N SER A 80 1.12 -6.50 -0.45
CA SER A 80 1.18 -7.82 -1.05
C SER A 80 2.47 -8.07 -1.84
N PRO A 81 2.97 -9.31 -1.86
CA PRO A 81 3.89 -9.78 -2.90
C PRO A 81 3.33 -9.57 -4.32
N PRO A 82 4.20 -9.59 -5.36
CA PRO A 82 3.78 -9.50 -6.75
C PRO A 82 2.90 -10.69 -7.17
N GLY A 83 2.11 -10.50 -8.23
CA GLY A 83 1.26 -11.56 -8.80
C GLY A 83 -0.04 -11.79 -8.03
N ILE A 84 -0.64 -10.74 -7.44
CA ILE A 84 -2.01 -10.85 -6.95
C ILE A 84 -2.94 -11.11 -8.13
N ASP A 85 -3.75 -12.15 -7.97
CA ASP A 85 -4.96 -12.31 -8.76
C ASP A 85 -6.05 -11.40 -8.17
N VAL A 86 -6.37 -10.31 -8.89
CA VAL A 86 -7.42 -9.35 -8.53
C VAL A 86 -8.83 -9.94 -8.63
N SER A 87 -8.98 -11.16 -9.19
CA SER A 87 -10.24 -11.87 -9.31
C SER A 87 -10.47 -12.92 -8.21
N CYS A 88 -9.45 -13.22 -7.38
CA CYS A 88 -9.49 -14.33 -6.43
C CYS A 88 -9.28 -13.89 -4.97
N THR A 89 -10.18 -14.34 -4.10
CA THR A 89 -10.16 -14.07 -2.64
C THR A 89 -8.95 -14.68 -1.94
N THR A 90 -8.34 -15.72 -2.53
CA THR A 90 -7.18 -16.42 -1.96
C THR A 90 -5.94 -15.54 -1.91
N SER A 91 -5.85 -14.47 -2.70
CA SER A 91 -4.72 -13.53 -2.67
C SER A 91 -4.54 -12.85 -1.30
N THR A 92 -5.64 -12.69 -0.55
CA THR A 92 -5.60 -12.09 0.80
C THR A 92 -4.71 -12.88 1.78
N ILE A 93 -4.58 -14.20 1.61
CA ILE A 93 -3.80 -15.04 2.54
C ILE A 93 -2.29 -14.77 2.48
N LYS A 94 -1.81 -14.10 1.42
CA LYS A 94 -0.39 -13.77 1.24
C LYS A 94 -0.05 -12.34 1.68
N CYS A 95 -1.05 -11.56 2.08
CA CYS A 95 -0.93 -10.13 2.31
C CYS A 95 -0.69 -9.79 3.79
N TYR A 96 -0.04 -8.67 4.04
CA TYR A 96 -0.02 -8.00 5.35
C TYR A 96 -1.15 -6.98 5.33
N MET A 97 -2.12 -7.08 6.25
CA MET A 97 -3.40 -6.37 6.09
C MET A 97 -3.83 -5.65 7.37
N TYR A 98 -4.41 -4.47 7.20
CA TYR A 98 -5.24 -3.78 8.18
C TYR A 98 -6.70 -3.86 7.71
N ALA A 99 -7.53 -4.61 8.43
CA ALA A 99 -8.95 -4.78 8.11
C ALA A 99 -9.79 -3.63 8.68
N SER A 100 -10.93 -3.35 8.03
CA SER A 100 -11.85 -2.26 8.40
C SER A 100 -12.34 -2.34 9.85
N ASN A 101 -12.42 -3.56 10.41
CA ASN A 101 -12.82 -3.79 11.81
C ASN A 101 -11.68 -3.61 12.83
N GLY A 102 -10.47 -3.21 12.40
CA GLY A 102 -9.33 -2.98 13.27
C GLY A 102 -8.44 -4.20 13.49
N VAL A 103 -8.69 -5.33 12.83
CA VAL A 103 -7.82 -6.49 12.93
C VAL A 103 -6.62 -6.34 11.99
N VAL A 104 -5.41 -6.57 12.51
CA VAL A 104 -4.18 -6.59 11.72
C VAL A 104 -3.74 -8.03 11.51
N PHE A 105 -3.44 -8.36 10.26
CA PHE A 105 -3.05 -9.70 9.82
C PHE A 105 -1.63 -9.72 9.27
N ASN A 106 -0.90 -10.75 9.67
CA ASN A 106 0.27 -11.24 8.96
C ASN A 106 -0.18 -12.43 8.12
N ARG A 107 -0.31 -12.26 6.81
CA ARG A 107 -0.88 -13.30 5.94
C ARG A 107 -2.29 -13.64 6.43
N ASN A 108 -2.59 -14.91 6.71
CA ASN A 108 -3.88 -15.32 7.26
C ASN A 108 -3.94 -15.33 8.81
N ASN A 109 -2.86 -14.94 9.48
CA ASN A 109 -2.77 -14.97 10.93
C ASN A 109 -3.07 -13.59 11.50
N GLN A 110 -4.07 -13.50 12.38
CA GLN A 110 -4.29 -12.30 13.17
C GLN A 110 -3.11 -12.09 14.14
N VAL A 111 -2.55 -10.89 14.14
CA VAL A 111 -1.40 -10.54 15.00
C VAL A 111 -1.68 -9.39 15.96
N ALA A 112 -2.69 -8.56 15.68
CA ALA A 112 -3.13 -7.50 16.60
C ALA A 112 -4.60 -7.14 16.37
N ILE A 113 -5.21 -6.54 17.39
CA ILE A 113 -6.51 -5.86 17.32
C ILE A 113 -6.29 -4.42 17.75
N VAL A 114 -6.69 -3.48 16.89
CA VAL A 114 -6.58 -2.03 17.10
C VAL A 114 -7.91 -1.35 16.76
N SER A 115 -7.92 -0.03 16.66
CA SER A 115 -9.12 0.73 16.32
C SER A 115 -9.64 0.39 14.93
N ALA A 116 -10.96 0.20 14.83
CA ALA A 116 -11.65 0.07 13.56
C ALA A 116 -11.54 1.35 12.73
N LEU A 117 -11.46 1.20 11.41
CA LEU A 117 -11.26 2.29 10.46
C LEU A 117 -12.58 3.04 10.22
N LYS A 118 -12.49 4.37 10.18
CA LYS A 118 -13.59 5.30 9.92
C LYS A 118 -13.25 6.22 8.76
N ALA A 119 -14.27 6.84 8.18
CA ALA A 119 -14.05 7.88 7.18
C ALA A 119 -13.25 9.04 7.78
N GLY A 120 -12.25 9.52 7.05
CA GLY A 120 -11.28 10.52 7.50
C GLY A 120 -9.98 9.92 8.04
N ASP A 121 -9.96 8.65 8.43
CA ASP A 121 -8.74 8.01 8.95
C ASP A 121 -7.67 7.88 7.86
N VAL A 122 -6.41 7.99 8.29
CA VAL A 122 -5.22 7.77 7.46
C VAL A 122 -4.48 6.55 7.97
N VAL A 123 -4.33 5.55 7.11
CA VAL A 123 -3.46 4.40 7.36
C VAL A 123 -2.11 4.67 6.72
N THR A 124 -1.07 4.66 7.54
CA THR A 124 0.31 4.77 7.11
C THR A 124 0.94 3.37 7.14
N MET A 125 1.52 2.95 6.01
CA MET A 125 2.26 1.70 5.85
C MET A 125 3.71 2.03 5.54
N GLN A 126 4.63 1.39 6.25
CA GLN A 126 6.07 1.55 6.00
C GLN A 126 6.73 0.18 5.93
N ARG A 127 7.49 -0.05 4.87
CA ARG A 127 8.28 -1.28 4.72
C ARG A 127 9.65 -1.11 5.37
N GLY A 128 9.96 -1.98 6.33
CA GLY A 128 11.31 -2.17 6.86
C GLY A 128 11.99 -3.42 6.28
N PRO A 129 13.26 -3.69 6.64
CA PRO A 129 14.00 -4.86 6.15
C PRO A 129 13.37 -6.21 6.55
N SER A 130 12.83 -6.30 7.76
CA SER A 130 12.30 -7.53 8.36
C SER A 130 10.84 -7.43 8.81
N ARG A 131 10.16 -6.32 8.51
CA ARG A 131 8.81 -6.02 8.99
C ARG A 131 8.06 -5.05 8.10
N VAL A 132 6.74 -5.02 8.27
CA VAL A 132 5.88 -3.91 7.87
C VAL A 132 5.37 -3.21 9.12
N ASN A 133 5.41 -1.89 9.12
CA ASN A 133 4.79 -1.08 10.13
C ASN A 133 3.45 -0.55 9.62
N PHE A 134 2.40 -0.67 10.43
CA PHE A 134 1.15 0.04 10.25
C PHE A 134 1.00 1.08 11.35
N SER A 135 0.50 2.27 11.02
CA SER A 135 -0.01 3.22 12.00
C SER A 135 -1.31 3.83 11.49
N LEU A 136 -2.19 4.15 12.43
CA LEU A 136 -3.46 4.84 12.17
C LEU A 136 -3.33 6.28 12.67
N ASN A 137 -3.61 7.25 11.81
CA ASN A 137 -3.56 8.69 12.11
C ASN A 137 -2.24 9.11 12.78
N ASP A 138 -1.13 8.54 12.28
CA ASP A 138 0.23 8.76 12.81
C ASP A 138 0.39 8.43 14.31
N GLY A 139 -0.52 7.61 14.87
CA GLY A 139 -0.48 7.11 16.23
C GLY A 139 0.45 5.91 16.43
N ASN A 140 0.05 5.01 17.33
CA ASN A 140 0.86 3.84 17.70
C ASN A 140 1.22 2.97 16.49
N ILE A 141 2.48 2.53 16.46
CA ILE A 141 3.01 1.67 15.41
C ILE A 141 2.77 0.21 15.75
N ILE A 142 2.11 -0.50 14.84
CA ILE A 142 1.97 -1.95 14.85
C ILE A 142 3.04 -2.53 13.91
N ALA A 143 4.06 -3.16 14.47
CA ALA A 143 5.11 -3.83 13.73
C ALA A 143 4.73 -5.29 13.43
N VAL A 144 4.57 -5.63 12.15
CA VAL A 144 4.27 -6.98 11.67
C VAL A 144 5.53 -7.59 11.08
N MET A 145 6.12 -8.56 11.79
CA MET A 145 7.35 -9.23 11.37
C MET A 145 7.11 -10.14 10.16
N PHE A 146 8.05 -10.17 9.23
CA PHE A 146 8.02 -11.13 8.15
C PHE A 146 8.28 -12.53 8.70
N VAL A 147 7.44 -13.51 8.31
CA VAL A 147 7.69 -14.93 8.60
C VAL A 147 8.93 -15.39 7.84
N ASP A 148 9.02 -14.98 6.57
CA ASP A 148 10.23 -15.03 5.74
C ASP A 148 10.36 -13.66 5.07
N PRO A 149 11.54 -13.02 5.07
CA PRO A 149 11.72 -11.76 4.36
C PRO A 149 11.33 -11.97 2.90
N PRO A 150 10.29 -11.28 2.38
CA PRO A 150 9.96 -11.41 0.99
C PRO A 150 11.18 -10.95 0.19
N SER A 151 11.75 -11.87 -0.60
CA SER A 151 12.86 -11.56 -1.53
C SER A 151 12.48 -10.50 -2.56
N GLY A 152 11.18 -10.21 -2.67
CA GLY A 152 10.61 -9.33 -3.66
C GLY A 152 10.05 -8.02 -3.13
N MET A 153 9.55 -7.26 -4.08
CA MET A 153 8.80 -6.03 -3.91
C MET A 153 7.45 -6.29 -3.21
N LEU A 154 6.97 -5.32 -2.44
CA LEU A 154 5.61 -5.33 -1.87
C LEU A 154 4.82 -4.19 -2.47
N PHE A 155 3.60 -4.46 -2.91
CA PHE A 155 2.73 -3.48 -3.56
C PHE A 155 1.59 -3.11 -2.62
N PRO A 156 1.31 -1.80 -2.43
CA PRO A 156 0.09 -1.35 -1.79
C PRO A 156 -1.14 -1.85 -2.55
N VAL A 157 -2.07 -2.48 -1.84
CA VAL A 157 -3.30 -2.99 -2.40
C VAL A 157 -4.48 -2.71 -1.46
N VAL A 158 -5.66 -2.60 -2.03
CA VAL A 158 -6.92 -2.53 -1.28
C VAL A 158 -7.84 -3.66 -1.72
N PHE A 159 -8.45 -4.31 -0.73
CA PHE A 159 -9.53 -5.25 -0.94
C PHE A 159 -10.83 -4.64 -0.46
N MET A 160 -11.90 -4.74 -1.24
CA MET A 160 -13.21 -4.20 -0.90
C MET A 160 -14.30 -5.22 -1.16
N ARG A 161 -15.28 -5.24 -0.25
CA ARG A 161 -16.56 -5.89 -0.42
C ARG A 161 -17.63 -4.87 -0.03
N GLY A 162 -17.85 -3.92 -0.93
CA GLY A 162 -18.68 -2.74 -0.69
C GLY A 162 -18.26 -1.53 -1.50
N GLN A 163 -18.85 -0.40 -1.18
CA GLN A 163 -18.67 0.88 -1.89
C GLN A 163 -17.76 1.85 -1.10
N SER A 164 -16.68 1.31 -0.52
CA SER A 164 -15.68 2.11 0.19
C SER A 164 -14.80 2.85 -0.82
N LYS A 165 -14.20 3.95 -0.38
CA LYS A 165 -13.31 4.79 -1.19
C LYS A 165 -12.04 5.13 -0.45
N PHE A 166 -10.92 5.09 -1.17
CA PHE A 166 -9.60 5.38 -0.64
C PHE A 166 -8.87 6.37 -1.53
N THR A 167 -8.05 7.23 -0.93
CA THR A 167 -7.19 8.17 -1.64
C THR A 167 -5.77 8.07 -1.11
N ILE A 168 -4.81 7.86 -2.00
CA ILE A 168 -3.38 7.89 -1.68
C ILE A 168 -3.01 9.34 -1.33
N LEU A 169 -2.29 9.50 -0.22
CA LEU A 169 -1.71 10.77 0.20
C LEU A 169 -0.20 10.67 -0.04
N ASP A 170 0.36 11.61 -0.81
CA ASP A 170 1.80 11.70 -1.07
C ASP A 170 2.59 11.96 0.23
#